data_AF-A0A852IJE2-F1
#
_entry.id   AF-A0A852IJE2-F1
#
_cell.length_a   1.000
_cell.length_b   1.000
_cell.length_c   1.000
_cell.angle_alpha   90.00
_cell.angle_beta   90.00
_cell.angle_gamma   90.00
#
_symmetry.space_group_name_H-M   'P 1'
#
loop_
_entity.id
_entity.type
_entity.pdbx_description
1 polymer ?
#
loop_
_entity_poly.entity_id
_entity_poly.type
_entity_poly.pdbx_seq_one_letter_code
_entity_poly.pdbx_strand_id
1 'polypeptide(L)'
;LQMSEPSKFEVLFETAEERLELCASDNSGAFYNLRFKEEPREKPWSKFVENRYVSAFKMLATLRAMIKEEVAERQMRTSGVTVERKKHGNPAITLLITDPPANISVDIILTVRARQAWPSSMQDGLRIEKWLGSETRESFMSKLLYFIPKGTCVTIEPSCAPGNSWQLSFSRIEKLMMNNHGNTKTCCECDGVKCCREDCLELMMCLLEKLKDQDPKKLSTFSLHHVKTSFFHSCVSHPADQFWHSNQLENCFKKVLGDFMACLEKSKLPHFCIPIYNLLSENQKKSNTSLAKKIKEQVEKGFEIF
;
A
#
# COMPACT_ATOMS: atom_id res chain seq x y z
N LEU A 1 9.00 18.46 -0.98
CA LEU A 1 10.39 18.55 -1.45
C LEU A 1 10.62 17.41 -2.43
N GLN A 2 11.49 17.60 -3.42
CA GLN A 2 11.69 16.64 -4.50
C GLN A 2 12.62 15.53 -3.99
N MET A 3 12.11 14.31 -3.85
CA MET A 3 12.97 13.11 -3.91
C MET A 3 13.95 13.29 -5.07
N SER A 4 15.15 12.68 -5.01
CA SER A 4 15.90 12.35 -6.23
C SER A 4 14.90 11.92 -7.30
N GLU A 5 14.86 12.62 -8.44
CA GLU A 5 13.74 12.65 -9.40
C GLU A 5 12.85 11.40 -9.29
N PRO A 6 11.55 11.52 -8.95
CA PRO A 6 10.72 10.36 -8.71
C PRO A 6 10.71 9.49 -9.96
N SER A 7 11.50 8.43 -9.93
CA SER A 7 11.65 7.47 -11.02
C SER A 7 10.60 6.37 -10.92
N LYS A 8 9.70 6.44 -9.93
CA LYS A 8 8.64 5.47 -9.72
C LYS A 8 7.31 6.14 -9.38
N PHE A 9 6.29 5.85 -10.17
CA PHE A 9 4.91 6.31 -9.99
C PHE A 9 3.96 5.12 -9.90
N GLU A 10 2.86 5.29 -9.17
CA GLU A 10 1.79 4.29 -9.06
C GLU A 10 0.47 4.93 -9.54
N VAL A 11 -0.23 4.24 -10.44
CA VAL A 11 -1.52 4.68 -10.99
C VAL A 11 -2.56 3.59 -10.77
N LEU A 12 -3.66 3.94 -10.10
CA LEU A 12 -4.79 3.02 -9.90
C LEU A 12 -5.69 3.04 -11.14
N PHE A 13 -5.84 1.90 -11.79
CA PHE A 13 -6.78 1.71 -12.90
C PHE A 13 -8.09 1.11 -12.37
N GLU A 14 -9.05 1.99 -12.09
CA GLU A 14 -10.27 1.66 -11.34
C GLU A 14 -11.43 1.24 -12.25
N THR A 15 -12.10 0.14 -11.89
CA THR A 15 -13.32 -0.33 -12.59
C THR A 15 -14.52 0.58 -12.30
N ALA A 16 -15.66 0.38 -12.96
CA ALA A 16 -16.93 0.90 -12.46
C ALA A 16 -17.21 0.39 -11.03
N GLU A 17 -18.05 1.11 -10.29
CA GLU A 17 -18.48 0.70 -8.95
C GLU A 17 -19.47 -0.46 -9.04
N GLU A 18 -19.18 -1.57 -8.33
CA GLU A 18 -20.00 -2.78 -8.36
C GLU A 18 -20.53 -3.19 -6.99
N ARG A 19 -21.68 -3.87 -6.97
CA ARG A 19 -22.25 -4.49 -5.76
C ARG A 19 -21.81 -5.95 -5.67
N LEU A 20 -20.69 -6.18 -5.00
CA LEU A 20 -20.07 -7.50 -4.87
C LEU A 20 -20.23 -8.06 -3.46
N GLU A 21 -20.48 -9.35 -3.33
CA GLU A 21 -20.32 -10.08 -2.07
C GLU A 21 -18.84 -10.42 -1.83
N LEU A 22 -18.43 -10.34 -0.57
CA LEU A 22 -17.06 -10.63 -0.16
C LEU A 22 -17.01 -12.01 0.49
N CYS A 23 -16.29 -12.95 -0.12
CA CYS A 23 -16.02 -14.26 0.46
C CYS A 23 -14.57 -14.29 0.91
N ALA A 24 -14.28 -14.50 2.21
CA ALA A 24 -12.91 -14.52 2.70
C ALA A 24 -12.09 -15.63 2.00
N SER A 25 -10.93 -15.28 1.45
CA SER A 25 -10.03 -16.26 0.82
C SER A 25 -9.15 -16.97 1.84
N ASP A 26 -8.82 -16.29 2.93
CA ASP A 26 -8.00 -16.80 4.03
C ASP A 26 -8.44 -16.21 5.39
N ASN A 27 -7.72 -16.56 6.47
CA ASN A 27 -8.00 -16.10 7.83
C ASN A 27 -7.37 -14.74 8.15
N SER A 28 -6.71 -14.08 7.20
CA SER A 28 -6.06 -12.78 7.45
C SER A 28 -7.05 -11.62 7.54
N GLY A 29 -8.25 -11.78 6.94
CA GLY A 29 -9.20 -10.69 6.76
C GLY A 29 -8.77 -9.64 5.73
N ALA A 30 -7.69 -9.86 4.99
CA ALA A 30 -7.19 -8.96 3.95
C ALA A 30 -7.45 -9.48 2.52
N PHE A 31 -7.70 -10.78 2.34
CA PHE A 31 -7.89 -11.40 1.03
C PHE A 31 -9.30 -11.96 0.87
N TYR A 32 -9.89 -11.70 -0.29
CA TYR A 32 -11.28 -12.04 -0.62
C TYR A 32 -11.40 -12.57 -2.06
N ASN A 33 -12.32 -13.51 -2.23
CA ASN A 33 -12.92 -13.84 -3.52
C ASN A 33 -14.14 -12.93 -3.69
N LEU A 34 -14.18 -12.18 -4.79
CA LEU A 34 -15.26 -11.24 -5.07
C LEU A 34 -16.34 -11.96 -5.88
N ARG A 35 -17.60 -11.91 -5.42
CA ARG A 35 -18.71 -12.64 -6.03
C ARG A 35 -19.86 -11.71 -6.37
N PHE A 36 -20.46 -11.85 -7.55
CA PHE A 36 -21.74 -11.20 -7.84
C PHE A 36 -22.91 -11.98 -7.24
N LYS A 37 -23.91 -11.28 -6.70
CA LYS A 37 -25.15 -11.92 -6.18
C LYS A 37 -25.88 -12.70 -7.28
N GLU A 38 -26.07 -12.02 -8.41
CA GLU A 38 -26.67 -12.55 -9.63
C GLU A 38 -25.63 -12.44 -10.76
N GLU A 39 -25.75 -13.25 -11.80
CA GLU A 39 -24.84 -13.11 -12.93
C GLU A 39 -24.96 -11.71 -13.56
N PRO A 40 -23.83 -11.02 -13.79
CA PRO A 40 -23.87 -9.69 -14.37
C PRO A 40 -24.45 -9.78 -15.79
N ARG A 41 -25.58 -9.09 -16.00
CA ARG A 41 -26.23 -8.99 -17.31
C ARG A 41 -25.42 -8.13 -18.28
N GLU A 42 -24.52 -7.30 -17.75
CA GLU A 42 -23.65 -6.42 -18.54
C GLU A 42 -22.48 -7.18 -19.19
N LYS A 43 -22.30 -6.95 -20.49
CA LYS A 43 -21.31 -7.62 -21.34
C LYS A 43 -19.83 -7.47 -20.92
N PRO A 44 -19.36 -6.40 -20.24
CA PRO A 44 -17.92 -6.28 -19.93
C PRO A 44 -17.45 -7.24 -18.83
N TRP A 45 -18.30 -7.56 -17.84
CA TRP A 45 -17.93 -8.38 -16.68
C TRP A 45 -18.07 -9.87 -16.93
N SER A 46 -19.00 -10.30 -17.79
CA SER A 46 -19.26 -11.71 -18.06
C SER A 46 -18.02 -12.49 -18.52
N LYS A 47 -17.10 -11.84 -19.26
CA LYS A 47 -15.81 -12.45 -19.68
C LYS A 47 -14.84 -12.73 -18.53
N PHE A 48 -15.02 -12.09 -17.38
CA PHE A 48 -14.15 -12.19 -16.21
C PHE A 48 -14.79 -12.95 -15.05
N VAL A 49 -16.04 -13.36 -15.18
CA VAL A 49 -16.80 -14.01 -14.12
C VAL A 49 -16.89 -15.52 -14.39
N GLU A 50 -16.52 -16.31 -13.39
CA GLU A 50 -16.58 -17.77 -13.40
C GLU A 50 -17.33 -18.24 -12.16
N ASN A 51 -18.44 -18.97 -12.32
CA ASN A 51 -19.27 -19.40 -11.20
C ASN A 51 -19.68 -18.24 -10.27
N ARG A 52 -20.00 -17.06 -10.85
CA ARG A 52 -20.27 -15.77 -10.18
C ARG A 52 -19.06 -15.09 -9.51
N TYR A 53 -17.87 -15.68 -9.52
CA TYR A 53 -16.66 -15.07 -8.95
C TYR A 53 -15.88 -14.27 -10.00
N VAL A 54 -15.39 -13.10 -9.60
CA VAL A 54 -14.56 -12.24 -10.46
C VAL A 54 -13.12 -12.76 -10.46
N SER A 55 -12.65 -13.19 -11.62
CA SER A 55 -11.33 -13.78 -11.82
C SER A 55 -10.25 -12.69 -11.91
N ALA A 56 -9.46 -12.53 -10.84
CA ALA A 56 -8.32 -11.61 -10.78
C ALA A 56 -7.31 -11.88 -11.89
N PHE A 57 -7.02 -13.16 -12.16
CA PHE A 57 -6.07 -13.56 -13.19
C PHE A 57 -6.54 -13.21 -14.60
N LYS A 58 -7.80 -13.51 -14.95
CA LYS A 58 -8.33 -13.18 -16.27
C LYS A 58 -8.33 -11.67 -16.49
N MET A 59 -8.84 -10.92 -15.51
CA MET A 59 -8.95 -9.47 -15.63
C MET A 59 -7.58 -8.79 -15.75
N LEU A 60 -6.61 -9.19 -14.92
CA LEU A 60 -5.24 -8.67 -14.99
C LEU A 60 -4.52 -9.08 -16.28
N ALA A 61 -4.71 -10.32 -16.75
CA ALA A 61 -4.12 -10.79 -18.00
C ALA A 61 -4.69 -10.02 -19.20
N THR A 62 -6.00 -9.80 -19.26
CA THR A 62 -6.64 -9.02 -20.31
C THR A 62 -6.18 -7.55 -20.28
N LEU A 63 -6.14 -6.91 -19.11
CA LEU A 63 -5.61 -5.54 -19.00
C LEU A 63 -4.16 -5.45 -19.50
N ARG A 64 -3.31 -6.41 -19.11
CA ARG A 64 -1.92 -6.46 -19.55
C ARG A 64 -1.78 -6.67 -21.05
N ALA A 65 -2.64 -7.49 -21.65
CA ALA A 65 -2.66 -7.69 -23.10
C ALA A 65 -3.05 -6.39 -23.83
N MET A 66 -4.13 -5.73 -23.39
CA MET A 66 -4.56 -4.44 -23.96
C MET A 66 -3.47 -3.37 -23.83
N ILE A 67 -2.82 -3.23 -22.67
CA ILE A 67 -1.73 -2.25 -22.50
C ILE A 67 -0.54 -2.57 -23.43
N LYS A 68 -0.18 -3.85 -23.60
CA LYS A 68 0.89 -4.24 -24.52
C LYS A 68 0.55 -3.95 -25.97
N GLU A 69 -0.69 -4.20 -26.37
CA GLU A 69 -1.21 -3.91 -27.69
C GLU A 69 -1.17 -2.39 -27.95
N GLU A 70 -1.72 -1.57 -27.04
CA GLU A 70 -1.71 -0.11 -27.16
C GLU A 70 -0.27 0.47 -27.22
N VAL A 71 0.66 -0.05 -26.40
CA VAL A 71 2.07 0.35 -26.45
C VAL A 71 2.72 -0.04 -27.79
N ALA A 72 2.33 -1.18 -28.38
CA ALA A 72 2.87 -1.66 -29.65
C ALA A 72 2.25 -0.96 -30.89
N GLU A 73 0.93 -0.73 -30.87
CA GLU A 73 0.15 -0.16 -31.98
C GLU A 73 0.35 1.35 -32.11
N ARG A 74 0.34 2.10 -31.01
CA ARG A 74 0.35 3.58 -31.05
C ARG A 74 1.71 4.22 -31.34
N GLN A 75 2.72 3.45 -31.76
CA GLN A 75 4.09 3.94 -31.93
C GLN A 75 4.49 4.97 -30.85
N MET A 76 4.56 4.53 -29.59
CA MET A 76 5.60 5.08 -28.68
C MET A 76 7.02 4.69 -29.15
N ARG A 77 7.22 4.50 -30.47
CA ARG A 77 8.52 4.20 -31.09
C ARG A 77 9.50 5.37 -30.93
N THR A 78 9.00 6.55 -30.58
CA THR A 78 9.79 7.75 -30.28
C THR A 78 10.01 8.00 -28.79
N SER A 79 9.40 7.22 -27.87
CA SER A 79 9.32 7.58 -26.43
C SER A 79 9.96 6.57 -25.48
N GLY A 80 10.65 5.53 -25.98
CA GLY A 80 11.35 4.57 -25.12
C GLY A 80 10.45 3.81 -24.13
N VAL A 81 9.15 3.68 -24.42
CA VAL A 81 8.18 3.08 -23.50
C VAL A 81 8.06 1.58 -23.73
N THR A 82 8.27 0.79 -22.68
CA THR A 82 8.14 -0.68 -22.71
C THR A 82 7.37 -1.20 -21.51
N VAL A 83 6.80 -2.42 -21.61
CA VAL A 83 6.12 -3.08 -20.49
C VAL A 83 7.06 -4.11 -19.86
N GLU A 84 7.40 -3.96 -18.58
CA GLU A 84 8.26 -4.93 -17.87
C GLU A 84 7.67 -6.34 -17.92
N ARG A 85 8.53 -7.37 -17.86
CA ARG A 85 8.11 -8.77 -17.72
C ARG A 85 7.27 -8.96 -16.44
N LYS A 86 6.22 -9.80 -16.54
CA LYS A 86 5.39 -10.18 -15.40
C LYS A 86 6.26 -10.82 -14.30
N LYS A 87 6.26 -10.20 -13.12
CA LYS A 87 6.88 -10.73 -11.90
C LYS A 87 5.83 -11.57 -11.15
N HIS A 88 6.23 -12.73 -10.62
CA HIS A 88 5.32 -13.59 -9.88
C HIS A 88 4.81 -12.87 -8.61
N GLY A 89 3.50 -12.92 -8.35
CA GLY A 89 2.87 -12.28 -7.18
C GLY A 89 2.80 -10.75 -7.20
N ASN A 90 3.32 -10.08 -8.23
CA ASN A 90 3.20 -8.62 -8.36
C ASN A 90 1.87 -8.26 -9.07
N PRO A 91 0.95 -7.51 -8.42
CA PRO A 91 -0.31 -7.08 -9.03
C PRO A 91 -0.13 -5.98 -10.11
N ALA A 92 1.01 -5.29 -10.13
CA ALA A 92 1.22 -4.16 -11.02
C ALA A 92 1.64 -4.56 -12.44
N ILE A 93 1.18 -3.77 -13.42
CA ILE A 93 1.69 -3.76 -14.78
C ILE A 93 2.63 -2.56 -14.90
N THR A 94 3.92 -2.82 -14.80
CA THR A 94 4.94 -1.76 -14.81
C THR A 94 5.30 -1.35 -16.24
N LEU A 95 5.16 -0.07 -16.54
CA LEU A 95 5.71 0.59 -17.71
C LEU A 95 7.09 1.15 -17.39
N LEU A 96 8.05 0.96 -18.27
CA LEU A 96 9.34 1.64 -18.24
C LEU A 96 9.35 2.68 -19.35
N ILE A 97 9.57 3.93 -18.99
CA ILE A 97 9.70 5.07 -19.87
C ILE A 97 11.17 5.46 -19.83
N THR A 98 11.92 5.10 -20.86
CA THR A 98 13.33 5.49 -20.99
C THR A 98 13.40 6.76 -21.84
N ASP A 99 13.38 7.91 -21.17
CA ASP A 99 13.51 9.22 -21.82
C ASP A 99 14.64 10.02 -21.15
N PRO A 100 15.88 9.95 -21.68
CA PRO A 100 17.04 10.61 -21.08
C PRO A 100 16.76 12.09 -20.77
N PRO A 101 17.16 12.60 -19.59
CA PRO A 101 18.11 12.01 -18.64
C PRO A 101 17.51 11.03 -17.60
N ALA A 102 16.19 10.83 -17.57
CA ALA A 102 15.52 10.10 -16.50
C ALA A 102 14.85 8.81 -16.99
N ASN A 103 15.04 7.72 -16.25
CA ASN A 103 14.27 6.50 -16.44
C ASN A 103 13.11 6.50 -15.45
N ILE A 104 11.88 6.48 -15.97
CA ILE A 104 10.66 6.50 -15.16
C ILE A 104 9.98 5.13 -15.24
N SER A 105 9.54 4.64 -14.09
CA SER A 105 8.75 3.43 -13.91
C SER A 105 7.34 3.82 -13.47
N VAL A 106 6.31 3.31 -14.16
CA VAL A 106 4.91 3.57 -13.82
C VAL A 106 4.20 2.25 -13.57
N ASP A 107 3.86 1.98 -12.32
CA ASP A 107 3.09 0.81 -11.90
C ASP A 107 1.59 1.06 -12.10
N ILE A 108 0.98 0.40 -13.09
CA ILE A 108 -0.47 0.41 -13.29
C ILE A 108 -1.10 -0.71 -12.46
N ILE A 109 -1.95 -0.34 -11.51
CA ILE A 109 -2.57 -1.26 -10.55
C ILE A 109 -4.06 -1.38 -10.86
N LEU A 110 -4.47 -2.52 -11.42
CA LEU A 110 -5.89 -2.85 -11.58
C LEU A 110 -6.58 -2.82 -10.21
N THR A 111 -7.68 -2.07 -10.11
CA THR A 111 -8.39 -1.89 -8.85
C THR A 111 -9.90 -2.05 -9.05
N VAL A 112 -10.49 -3.05 -8.40
CA VAL A 112 -11.95 -3.24 -8.38
C VAL A 112 -12.55 -2.39 -7.27
N ARG A 113 -13.59 -1.63 -7.59
CA ARG A 113 -14.37 -0.83 -6.63
C ARG A 113 -15.63 -1.57 -6.22
N ALA A 114 -15.78 -1.84 -4.93
CA ALA A 114 -16.96 -2.51 -4.40
C ALA A 114 -17.75 -1.60 -3.43
N ARG A 115 -19.05 -1.47 -3.66
CA ARG A 115 -19.98 -0.92 -2.68
C ARG A 115 -20.38 -2.01 -1.69
N GLN A 116 -19.67 -2.06 -0.57
CA GLN A 116 -19.97 -2.91 0.57
C GLN A 116 -19.67 -2.20 1.88
N ALA A 117 -20.36 -2.61 2.94
CA ALA A 117 -19.94 -2.24 4.29
C ALA A 117 -18.58 -2.87 4.59
N TRP A 118 -17.77 -2.19 5.39
CA TRP A 118 -16.47 -2.72 5.81
C TRP A 118 -16.65 -4.01 6.63
N PRO A 119 -15.96 -5.12 6.26
CA PRO A 119 -15.92 -6.35 7.05
C PRO A 119 -15.68 -6.17 8.55
N SER A 120 -16.21 -7.12 9.35
CA SER A 120 -16.03 -7.16 10.81
C SER A 120 -14.56 -7.21 11.23
N SER A 121 -13.69 -7.82 10.42
CA SER A 121 -12.23 -7.86 10.63
C SER A 121 -11.56 -6.48 10.73
N MET A 122 -12.27 -5.42 10.31
CA MET A 122 -11.78 -4.04 10.31
C MET A 122 -12.42 -3.15 11.37
N GLN A 123 -13.44 -3.62 12.10
CA GLN A 123 -14.16 -2.78 13.06
C GLN A 123 -13.26 -2.25 14.17
N ASP A 124 -12.26 -3.02 14.59
CA ASP A 124 -11.25 -2.61 15.57
C ASP A 124 -10.01 -1.94 14.96
N GLY A 125 -10.00 -1.75 13.63
CA GLY A 125 -8.95 -1.08 12.88
C GLY A 125 -9.19 0.42 12.76
N LEU A 126 -8.25 1.09 12.07
CA LEU A 126 -8.33 2.54 11.77
C LEU A 126 -8.59 3.37 13.05
N ARG A 127 -7.76 3.16 14.08
CA ARG A 127 -7.91 3.76 15.42
C ARG A 127 -7.45 5.22 15.47
N ILE A 128 -8.04 6.05 14.62
CA ILE A 128 -7.66 7.46 14.42
C ILE A 128 -8.48 8.42 15.27
N GLU A 129 -9.37 7.95 16.14
CA GLU A 129 -10.30 8.80 16.91
C GLU A 129 -9.57 9.84 17.75
N LYS A 130 -8.42 9.47 18.34
CA LYS A 130 -7.58 10.38 19.13
C LYS A 130 -6.69 11.28 18.28
N TRP A 131 -6.52 10.96 17.00
CA TRP A 131 -5.64 11.69 16.07
C TRP A 131 -6.44 12.61 15.14
N LEU A 132 -7.29 12.03 14.30
CA LEU A 132 -8.08 12.73 13.29
C LEU A 132 -9.57 12.89 13.66
N GLY A 133 -9.99 12.33 14.80
CA GLY A 133 -11.36 12.42 15.30
C GLY A 133 -12.28 11.28 14.84
N SER A 134 -13.34 11.04 15.62
CA SER A 134 -14.31 9.97 15.36
C SER A 134 -15.13 10.20 14.08
N GLU A 135 -15.49 11.46 13.79
CA GLU A 135 -16.23 11.81 12.57
C GLU A 135 -15.43 11.47 11.30
N THR A 136 -14.13 11.79 11.30
CA THR A 136 -13.22 11.43 10.19
C THR A 136 -13.13 9.92 10.02
N ARG A 137 -13.07 9.17 11.13
CA ARG A 137 -13.06 7.70 11.09
C ARG A 137 -14.35 7.15 10.47
N GLU A 138 -15.51 7.62 10.90
CA GLU A 138 -16.81 7.20 10.33
C GLU A 138 -16.93 7.55 8.84
N SER A 139 -16.44 8.74 8.46
CA SER A 139 -16.36 9.17 7.07
C SER A 139 -15.47 8.25 6.22
N PHE A 140 -14.38 7.72 6.78
CA PHE A 140 -13.52 6.76 6.08
C PHE A 140 -14.15 5.37 5.99
N MET A 141 -14.73 4.87 7.09
CA MET A 141 -15.39 3.55 7.16
C MET A 141 -16.65 3.45 6.29
N SER A 142 -17.22 4.58 5.85
CA SER A 142 -18.36 4.62 4.92
C SER A 142 -17.95 4.68 3.44
N LYS A 143 -16.66 4.81 3.12
CA LYS A 143 -16.17 4.83 1.73
C LYS A 143 -16.15 3.43 1.13
N LEU A 144 -16.15 3.39 -0.20
CA LEU A 144 -16.03 2.17 -1.01
C LEU A 144 -14.78 1.37 -0.62
N LEU A 145 -14.87 0.05 -0.79
CA LEU A 145 -13.74 -0.85 -0.68
C LEU A 145 -13.05 -0.98 -2.04
N TYR A 146 -11.72 -1.02 -2.01
CA TYR A 146 -10.88 -1.14 -3.19
C TYR A 146 -10.11 -2.45 -3.11
N PHE A 147 -10.00 -3.16 -4.23
CA PHE A 147 -9.41 -4.49 -4.29
C PHE A 147 -8.38 -4.58 -5.41
N ILE A 148 -7.20 -5.12 -5.10
CA ILE A 148 -6.11 -5.32 -6.07
C ILE A 148 -5.88 -6.82 -6.31
N PRO A 149 -5.48 -7.24 -7.53
CA PRO A 149 -5.33 -8.65 -7.89
C PRO A 149 -4.03 -9.23 -7.30
N LYS A 150 -4.09 -9.66 -6.04
CA LYS A 150 -2.95 -10.25 -5.33
C LYS A 150 -3.34 -11.57 -4.71
N GLY A 151 -2.77 -12.63 -5.26
CA GLY A 151 -3.06 -14.00 -4.85
C GLY A 151 -2.46 -14.40 -3.51
N THR A 152 -3.18 -15.26 -2.81
CA THR A 152 -2.68 -16.05 -1.68
C THR A 152 -2.39 -17.48 -2.14
N CYS A 153 -1.35 -18.10 -1.59
CA CYS A 153 -1.05 -19.52 -1.84
C CYS A 153 -2.05 -20.46 -1.12
N VAL A 154 -2.87 -19.92 -0.22
CA VAL A 154 -3.87 -20.65 0.57
C VAL A 154 -5.25 -20.15 0.16
N THR A 155 -6.19 -21.06 -0.03
CA THR A 155 -7.58 -20.74 -0.33
C THR A 155 -8.48 -21.62 0.52
N ILE A 156 -9.37 -21.00 1.29
CA ILE A 156 -10.36 -21.70 2.12
C ILE A 156 -11.58 -22.10 1.26
N GLU A 157 -11.83 -21.39 0.17
CA GLU A 157 -12.94 -21.65 -0.77
C GLU A 157 -12.54 -22.68 -1.86
N PRO A 158 -13.07 -23.92 -1.84
CA PRO A 158 -12.67 -24.97 -2.79
C PRO A 158 -13.03 -24.67 -4.25
N SER A 159 -14.04 -23.82 -4.48
CA SER A 159 -14.50 -23.44 -5.81
C SER A 159 -13.60 -22.42 -6.51
N CYS A 160 -12.62 -21.84 -5.80
CA CYS A 160 -11.73 -20.81 -6.33
C CYS A 160 -10.31 -21.37 -6.51
N ALA A 161 -9.71 -21.11 -7.67
CA ALA A 161 -8.33 -21.50 -7.93
C ALA A 161 -7.36 -20.77 -6.98
N PRO A 162 -6.35 -21.46 -6.40
CA PRO A 162 -5.32 -20.82 -5.59
C PRO A 162 -4.64 -19.65 -6.31
N GLY A 163 -4.44 -18.55 -5.58
CA GLY A 163 -3.86 -17.33 -6.12
C GLY A 163 -4.82 -16.44 -6.93
N ASN A 164 -6.06 -16.87 -7.22
CA ASN A 164 -7.06 -16.05 -7.91
C ASN A 164 -7.90 -15.18 -6.96
N SER A 165 -7.26 -14.64 -5.92
CA SER A 165 -7.89 -13.82 -4.88
C SER A 165 -7.56 -12.34 -5.04
N TRP A 166 -8.33 -11.51 -4.33
CA TRP A 166 -8.21 -10.07 -4.30
C TRP A 166 -7.78 -9.60 -2.92
N GLN A 167 -6.82 -8.68 -2.83
CA GLN A 167 -6.42 -8.06 -1.57
C GLN A 167 -7.11 -6.70 -1.40
N LEU A 168 -7.60 -6.40 -0.20
CA LEU A 168 -8.04 -5.06 0.17
C LEU A 168 -6.90 -4.04 0.01
N SER A 169 -7.23 -2.87 -0.55
CA SER A 169 -6.33 -1.73 -0.70
C SER A 169 -6.91 -0.50 0.00
N PHE A 170 -6.07 0.17 0.79
CA PHE A 170 -6.43 1.37 1.54
C PHE A 170 -5.71 2.62 1.04
N SER A 171 -5.03 2.53 -0.11
CA SER A 171 -4.26 3.63 -0.70
C SER A 171 -5.01 4.96 -0.75
N ARG A 172 -6.32 4.95 -1.05
CA ARG A 172 -7.15 6.16 -1.00
C ARG A 172 -7.35 6.72 0.41
N ILE A 173 -7.59 5.85 1.40
CA ILE A 173 -7.73 6.26 2.81
C ILE A 173 -6.40 6.79 3.34
N GLU A 174 -5.30 6.08 3.07
CA GLU A 174 -3.95 6.50 3.43
C GLU A 174 -3.61 7.87 2.84
N LYS A 175 -3.97 8.12 1.57
CA LYS A 175 -3.81 9.44 0.94
C LYS A 175 -4.64 10.51 1.63
N LEU A 176 -5.90 10.22 1.98
CA LEU A 176 -6.75 11.16 2.71
C LEU A 176 -6.20 11.48 4.10
N MET A 177 -5.68 10.48 4.80
CA MET A 177 -5.02 10.67 6.09
C MET A 177 -3.78 11.54 5.97
N MET A 178 -2.92 11.29 4.97
CA MET A 178 -1.71 12.11 4.79
C MET A 178 -2.05 13.53 4.35
N ASN A 179 -3.05 13.74 3.50
CA ASN A 179 -3.49 15.08 3.12
C ASN A 179 -4.13 15.86 4.29
N ASN A 180 -4.57 15.18 5.35
CA ASN A 180 -5.23 15.77 6.51
C ASN A 180 -4.60 15.21 7.80
N HIS A 181 -3.26 15.24 7.88
CA HIS A 181 -2.50 14.51 8.90
C HIS A 181 -2.43 15.20 10.26
N GLY A 182 -2.92 16.44 10.38
CA GLY A 182 -2.93 17.18 11.63
C GLY A 182 -4.07 16.78 12.54
N ASN A 183 -3.87 16.88 13.86
CA ASN A 183 -5.02 16.87 14.77
C ASN A 183 -5.74 18.22 14.78
N THR A 184 -5.04 19.30 14.40
CA THR A 184 -5.66 20.59 14.07
C THR A 184 -5.98 20.65 12.58
N LYS A 185 -7.12 21.27 12.23
CA LYS A 185 -7.54 21.42 10.82
C LYS A 185 -6.57 22.27 10.00
N THR A 186 -5.89 23.20 10.66
CA THR A 186 -4.95 24.13 10.03
C THR A 186 -3.53 23.59 9.93
N CYS A 187 -3.24 22.36 10.35
CA CYS A 187 -1.89 21.80 10.29
C CYS A 187 -1.36 21.84 8.85
N CYS A 188 -0.19 22.44 8.66
CA CYS A 188 0.45 22.60 7.36
C CYS A 188 -0.32 23.41 6.30
N GLU A 189 -1.44 24.05 6.63
CA GLU A 189 -2.11 25.03 5.75
C GLU A 189 -1.29 26.34 5.62
N CYS A 190 -1.75 27.29 4.79
CA CYS A 190 -1.05 28.56 4.56
C CYS A 190 -0.83 29.38 5.83
N ASP A 191 -1.87 29.51 6.67
CA ASP A 191 -1.84 30.22 7.95
C ASP A 191 -1.58 29.27 9.14
N GLY A 192 -1.19 28.04 8.84
CA GLY A 192 -1.03 26.94 9.77
C GLY A 192 0.38 26.80 10.34
N VAL A 193 0.48 26.16 11.51
CA VAL A 193 1.77 25.68 12.01
C VAL A 193 2.21 24.48 11.18
N LYS A 194 3.44 24.54 10.64
CA LYS A 194 4.04 23.44 9.90
C LYS A 194 4.48 22.32 10.85
N CYS A 195 4.29 21.08 10.41
CA CYS A 195 4.76 19.88 11.10
C CYS A 195 5.71 19.07 10.21
N CYS A 196 6.39 18.07 10.77
CA CYS A 196 7.33 17.19 10.07
C CYS A 196 6.80 15.76 9.84
N ARG A 197 5.48 15.53 9.90
CA ARG A 197 4.90 14.18 9.68
C ARG A 197 5.24 13.61 8.31
N GLU A 198 5.01 14.40 7.25
CA GLU A 198 5.32 14.01 5.88
C GLU A 198 6.83 13.80 5.70
N ASP A 199 7.66 14.74 6.16
CA ASP A 199 9.12 14.63 6.09
C ASP A 199 9.63 13.37 6.80
N CYS A 200 9.09 13.03 7.98
CA CYS A 200 9.45 11.80 8.69
C CYS A 200 9.11 10.54 7.87
N LEU A 201 7.91 10.49 7.27
CA LEU A 201 7.50 9.35 6.45
C LEU A 201 8.39 9.22 5.20
N GLU A 202 8.68 10.33 4.53
CA GLU A 202 9.57 10.37 3.36
C GLU A 202 10.98 9.88 3.70
N LEU A 203 11.57 10.37 4.79
CA LEU A 203 12.88 9.92 5.27
C LEU A 203 12.88 8.44 5.63
N MET A 204 11.82 7.92 6.26
CA MET A 204 11.72 6.48 6.57
C MET A 204 11.66 5.64 5.29
N MET A 205 10.91 6.09 4.28
CA MET A 205 10.79 5.41 3.00
C MET A 205 12.14 5.41 2.26
N CYS A 206 12.80 6.56 2.19
CA CYS A 206 14.12 6.71 1.57
C CYS A 206 15.18 5.83 2.26
N LEU A 207 15.19 5.81 3.60
CA LEU A 207 16.08 4.95 4.38
C LEU A 207 15.87 3.47 4.03
N LEU A 208 14.62 3.01 3.95
CA LEU A 208 14.33 1.62 3.61
C LEU A 208 14.80 1.29 2.19
N GLU A 209 14.57 2.16 1.22
CA GLU A 209 14.99 1.94 -0.17
C GLU A 209 16.52 1.86 -0.28
N LYS A 210 17.26 2.83 0.27
CA LYS A 210 18.72 2.81 0.28
C LYS A 210 19.27 1.57 1.01
N LEU A 211 18.66 1.15 2.12
CA LEU A 211 19.05 -0.10 2.80
C LEU A 211 18.78 -1.34 1.95
N LYS A 212 17.66 -1.37 1.21
CA LYS A 212 17.35 -2.45 0.28
C LYS A 212 18.32 -2.51 -0.88
N ASP A 213 18.82 -1.38 -1.37
CA ASP A 213 19.83 -1.35 -2.43
C ASP A 213 21.17 -1.95 -1.96
N GLN A 214 21.52 -1.76 -0.69
CA GLN A 214 22.72 -2.36 -0.08
C GLN A 214 22.59 -3.88 0.19
N ASP A 215 21.39 -4.37 0.53
CA ASP A 215 21.16 -5.81 0.76
C ASP A 215 19.82 -6.30 0.17
N PRO A 216 19.68 -6.35 -1.18
CA PRO A 216 18.40 -6.63 -1.83
C PRO A 216 17.86 -8.01 -1.50
N LYS A 217 18.74 -9.00 -1.32
CA LYS A 217 18.35 -10.38 -1.03
C LYS A 217 17.70 -10.50 0.34
N LYS A 218 18.34 -9.98 1.39
CA LYS A 218 17.80 -10.10 2.76
C LYS A 218 16.61 -9.20 3.02
N LEU A 219 16.52 -8.06 2.34
CA LEU A 219 15.49 -7.06 2.58
C LEU A 219 14.38 -7.04 1.51
N SER A 220 14.39 -7.98 0.57
CA SER A 220 13.38 -8.10 -0.50
C SER A 220 11.95 -8.22 0.01
N THR A 221 11.74 -8.77 1.20
CA THR A 221 10.43 -8.98 1.82
C THR A 221 9.81 -7.70 2.37
N PHE A 222 10.63 -6.68 2.65
CA PHE A 222 10.13 -5.40 3.16
C PHE A 222 9.69 -4.50 2.02
N SER A 223 8.48 -3.99 2.12
CA SER A 223 7.90 -2.97 1.25
C SER A 223 7.69 -1.67 1.99
N LEU A 224 7.49 -0.58 1.23
CA LEU A 224 7.11 0.74 1.74
C LEU A 224 5.80 0.69 2.56
N HIS A 225 4.95 -0.32 2.35
CA HIS A 225 3.75 -0.54 3.15
C HIS A 225 4.04 -0.79 4.63
N HIS A 226 5.15 -1.46 4.95
CA HIS A 226 5.55 -1.69 6.35
C HIS A 226 5.92 -0.36 7.02
N VAL A 227 6.65 0.50 6.30
CA VAL A 227 7.03 1.83 6.77
C VAL A 227 5.80 2.70 6.99
N LYS A 228 4.92 2.81 5.99
CA LYS A 228 3.65 3.56 6.09
C LYS A 228 2.80 3.07 7.26
N THR A 229 2.62 1.75 7.38
CA THR A 229 1.82 1.17 8.47
C THR A 229 2.41 1.49 9.84
N SER A 230 3.73 1.35 10.01
CA SER A 230 4.41 1.71 11.27
C SER A 230 4.25 3.19 11.59
N PHE A 231 4.43 4.05 10.59
CA PHE A 231 4.29 5.48 10.73
C PHE A 231 2.86 5.90 11.16
N PHE A 232 1.82 5.28 10.60
CA PHE A 232 0.45 5.54 11.05
C PHE A 232 0.21 5.15 12.50
N HIS A 233 0.79 4.03 12.97
CA HIS A 233 0.75 3.67 14.39
C HIS A 233 1.49 4.68 15.27
N SER A 234 2.61 5.24 14.81
CA SER A 234 3.32 6.32 15.49
C SER A 234 2.49 7.61 15.58
N CYS A 235 1.76 7.97 14.51
CA CYS A 235 0.85 9.11 14.50
C CYS A 235 -0.30 8.94 15.51
N VAL A 236 -0.90 7.75 15.60
CA VAL A 236 -1.92 7.44 16.61
C VAL A 236 -1.36 7.51 18.03
N SER A 237 -0.13 7.05 18.23
CA SER A 237 0.55 7.09 19.54
C SER A 237 0.90 8.52 19.96
N HIS A 238 1.11 9.42 18.99
CA HIS A 238 1.49 10.82 19.21
C HIS A 238 0.58 11.75 18.40
N PRO A 239 -0.71 11.87 18.79
CA PRO A 239 -1.71 12.49 17.94
C PRO A 239 -1.53 14.00 17.78
N ALA A 240 -1.05 14.71 18.80
CA ALA A 240 -1.02 16.17 18.79
C ALA A 240 0.11 16.74 17.91
N ASP A 241 -0.19 17.78 17.14
CA ASP A 241 0.73 18.44 16.20
C ASP A 241 1.99 18.99 16.87
N GLN A 242 1.89 19.35 18.15
CA GLN A 242 3.02 19.79 18.98
C GLN A 242 4.14 18.73 19.13
N PHE A 243 3.82 17.44 18.95
CA PHE A 243 4.83 16.37 18.96
C PHE A 243 5.59 16.25 17.63
N TRP A 244 5.19 17.02 16.62
CA TRP A 244 5.67 16.94 15.24
C TRP A 244 6.13 18.30 14.72
N HIS A 245 6.58 19.21 15.57
CA HIS A 245 7.09 20.50 15.11
C HIS A 245 8.21 20.34 14.07
N SER A 246 8.19 21.15 13.02
CA SER A 246 9.17 21.06 11.93
C SER A 246 10.62 21.24 12.39
N ASN A 247 10.86 22.04 13.42
CA ASN A 247 12.18 22.24 14.02
C ASN A 247 12.67 21.04 14.87
N GLN A 248 11.84 20.02 15.07
CA GLN A 248 12.18 18.78 15.79
C GLN A 248 12.31 17.57 14.85
N LEU A 249 12.44 17.79 13.54
CA LEU A 249 12.49 16.73 12.53
C LEU A 249 13.41 15.57 12.91
N GLU A 250 14.65 15.85 13.36
CA GLU A 250 15.59 14.81 13.75
C GLU A 250 15.07 13.94 14.90
N ASN A 251 14.50 14.57 15.93
CA ASN A 251 13.94 13.87 17.09
C ASN A 251 12.69 13.08 16.71
N CYS A 252 11.80 13.67 15.91
CA CYS A 252 10.61 12.99 15.38
C CYS A 252 10.99 11.80 14.50
N PHE A 253 12.01 11.94 13.65
CA PHE A 253 12.51 10.89 12.78
C PHE A 253 13.12 9.73 13.58
N LYS A 254 14.03 10.02 14.52
CA LYS A 254 14.60 9.00 15.43
C LYS A 254 13.50 8.26 16.21
N LYS A 255 12.45 8.97 16.61
CA LYS A 255 11.32 8.40 17.33
C LYS A 255 10.50 7.41 16.48
N VAL A 256 10.12 7.79 15.25
CA VAL A 256 9.38 6.88 14.36
C VAL A 256 10.23 5.67 13.93
N LEU A 257 11.55 5.84 13.81
CA LEU A 257 12.47 4.71 13.62
C LEU A 257 12.52 3.80 14.84
N GLY A 258 12.52 4.37 16.05
CA GLY A 258 12.41 3.62 17.31
C GLY A 258 11.16 2.74 17.35
N ASP A 259 10.00 3.32 17.01
CA ASP A 259 8.73 2.60 16.93
C ASP A 259 8.79 1.46 15.89
N PHE A 260 9.35 1.72 14.70
CA PHE A 260 9.48 0.71 13.65
C PHE A 260 10.46 -0.42 14.04
N MET A 261 11.59 -0.09 14.66
CA MET A 261 12.52 -1.09 15.21
C MET A 261 11.85 -1.96 16.28
N ALA A 262 11.05 -1.37 17.17
CA ALA A 262 10.32 -2.13 18.18
C ALA A 262 9.30 -3.10 17.55
N CYS A 263 8.63 -2.71 16.46
CA CYS A 263 7.79 -3.61 15.67
C CYS A 263 8.58 -4.77 15.05
N LEU A 264 9.75 -4.47 14.46
CA LEU A 264 10.64 -5.47 13.85
C LEU A 264 11.17 -6.47 14.88
N GLU A 265 11.64 -6.02 16.04
CA GLU A 265 12.16 -6.88 17.11
C GLU A 265 11.09 -7.83 17.66
N LYS A 266 9.84 -7.33 17.76
CA LYS A 266 8.68 -8.12 18.19
C LYS A 266 8.07 -8.96 17.07
N SER A 267 8.54 -8.82 15.82
CA SER A 267 7.89 -9.36 14.61
C SER A 267 6.38 -9.09 14.57
N LYS A 268 5.97 -7.89 15.01
CA LYS A 268 4.56 -7.53 15.16
C LYS A 268 4.31 -6.14 14.64
N LEU A 269 3.66 -6.09 13.47
CA LEU A 269 3.14 -4.88 12.84
C LEU A 269 1.74 -5.19 12.28
N PRO A 270 0.70 -5.05 13.11
CA PRO A 270 -0.68 -5.20 12.67
C PRO A 270 -0.99 -4.22 11.53
N HIS A 271 -1.69 -4.68 10.50
CA HIS A 271 -2.17 -3.83 9.43
C HIS A 271 -3.08 -2.74 10.01
N PHE A 272 -2.89 -1.49 9.57
CA PHE A 272 -3.52 -0.33 10.21
C PHE A 272 -5.06 -0.40 10.21
N CYS A 273 -5.65 -0.88 9.12
CA CYS A 273 -7.10 -1.06 8.98
C CYS A 273 -7.60 -2.48 9.35
N ILE A 274 -6.71 -3.48 9.46
CA ILE A 274 -7.08 -4.89 9.65
C ILE A 274 -6.22 -5.46 10.80
N PRO A 275 -6.57 -5.23 12.07
CA PRO A 275 -5.69 -5.51 13.20
C PRO A 275 -5.24 -6.98 13.33
N ILE A 276 -6.06 -7.92 12.85
CA ILE A 276 -5.73 -9.35 12.87
C ILE A 276 -4.64 -9.72 11.85
N TYR A 277 -4.43 -8.89 10.82
CA TYR A 277 -3.45 -9.15 9.78
C TYR A 277 -2.08 -8.58 10.17
N ASN A 278 -1.18 -9.43 10.67
CA ASN A 278 0.19 -9.02 10.96
C ASN A 278 1.04 -8.98 9.68
N LEU A 279 1.62 -7.82 9.36
CA LEU A 279 2.47 -7.63 8.19
C LEU A 279 3.88 -8.23 8.37
N LEU A 280 4.37 -8.32 9.61
CA LEU A 280 5.67 -8.91 9.90
C LEU A 280 5.48 -10.40 10.25
N SER A 281 5.90 -11.29 9.37
CA SER A 281 5.80 -12.73 9.65
C SER A 281 6.79 -13.16 10.73
N GLU A 282 6.36 -13.99 11.67
CA GLU A 282 7.26 -14.62 12.66
C GLU A 282 8.32 -15.50 11.99
N ASN A 283 7.98 -16.11 10.85
CA ASN A 283 8.93 -16.91 10.06
C ASN A 283 10.06 -16.06 9.46
N GLN A 284 9.90 -14.74 9.44
CA GLN A 284 10.90 -13.77 8.96
C GLN A 284 11.66 -13.09 10.10
N LYS A 285 11.59 -13.62 11.34
CA LYS A 285 12.25 -13.01 12.52
C LYS A 285 13.72 -12.66 12.28
N LYS A 286 14.49 -13.52 11.57
CA LYS A 286 15.89 -13.23 11.21
C LYS A 286 16.02 -11.98 10.32
N SER A 287 15.17 -11.85 9.30
CA SER A 287 15.13 -10.67 8.43
C SER A 287 14.68 -9.43 9.19
N ASN A 288 13.67 -9.55 10.07
CA ASN A 288 13.18 -8.45 10.90
C ASN A 288 14.29 -7.92 11.82
N THR A 289 14.96 -8.80 12.56
CA THR A 289 16.11 -8.44 13.40
C THR A 289 17.26 -7.86 12.58
N SER A 290 17.53 -8.39 11.39
CA SER A 290 18.57 -7.85 10.51
C SER A 290 18.25 -6.43 10.05
N LEU A 291 17.00 -6.12 9.70
CA LEU A 291 16.60 -4.76 9.33
C LEU A 291 16.66 -3.82 10.54
N ALA A 292 16.17 -4.25 11.70
CA ALA A 292 16.24 -3.45 12.93
C ALA A 292 17.70 -3.09 13.27
N LYS A 293 18.62 -4.05 13.18
CA LYS A 293 20.06 -3.81 13.40
C LYS A 293 20.63 -2.80 12.41
N LYS A 294 20.32 -2.92 11.11
CA LYS A 294 20.77 -1.98 10.08
C LYS A 294 20.24 -0.55 10.33
N ILE A 295 18.98 -0.41 10.73
CA ILE A 295 18.41 0.89 11.10
C ILE A 295 19.14 1.46 12.31
N LYS A 296 19.36 0.65 13.35
CA LYS A 296 20.09 1.07 14.56
C LYS A 296 21.50 1.55 14.23
N GLU A 297 22.24 0.81 13.41
CA GLU A 297 23.57 1.21 12.94
C GLU A 297 23.55 2.56 12.20
N GLN A 298 22.52 2.83 11.38
CA GLN A 298 22.37 4.13 10.72
C GLN A 298 22.08 5.25 11.73
N VAL A 299 21.25 5.01 12.75
CA VAL A 299 20.98 6.00 13.80
C VAL A 299 22.26 6.32 14.59
N GLU A 300 23.03 5.30 14.98
CA GLU A 300 24.29 5.46 15.75
C GLU A 300 25.37 6.21 14.95
N LYS A 301 25.38 6.06 13.64
CA LYS A 301 26.33 6.72 12.72
C LYS A 301 25.84 8.08 12.21
N GLY A 302 24.67 8.56 12.62
CA GLY A 302 24.14 9.84 12.14
C GLY A 302 23.69 9.82 10.68
N PHE A 303 23.18 8.68 10.21
CA PHE A 303 22.60 8.47 8.87
C PHE A 303 23.57 8.66 7.69
N GLU A 304 24.81 8.16 7.79
CA GLU A 304 25.82 8.15 6.69
C GLU A 304 25.30 7.64 5.34
N ILE A 305 24.19 6.89 5.31
CA ILE A 305 23.58 6.38 4.08
C ILE A 305 22.86 7.46 3.24
N PHE A 306 22.48 8.59 3.86
CA PHE A 306 21.86 9.69 3.14
C PHE A 306 22.90 10.49 2.38
#